data_AF-A0A4Z2EMU6-F1
#
_entry.id   AF-A0A4Z2EMU6-F1
#
_cell.length_a   1.000
_cell.length_b   1.000
_cell.length_c   1.000
_cell.angle_alpha   90.00
_cell.angle_beta   90.00
_cell.angle_gamma   90.00
#
_symmetry.space_group_name_H-M   'P 1'
#
loop_
_entity.id
_entity.type
_entity.pdbx_description
1 polymer ?
#
loop_
_entity_poly.entity_id
_entity_poly.type
_entity_poly.pdbx_seq_one_letter_code
_entity_poly.pdbx_strand_id
1 'polypeptide(L)'
;MLEAICKHWEGPISLALYLSDAEAQQFLRYAQGSEVLMSRGNVGYHIVYKEGQFYPVNLLRNVAMRHVNTPYMFLSDIDFLPMYGLYEYLRKSVVQLDMANAKKALVVPAFETLRYHVWTKGHAPTNFAKWRTATTPYRVQWESDFEPYVMVRRDSPEYDRRFVGFGWNKVAHIMELDAQVSCSIGNVHLSAKRLG
;
A
#
# COMPACT_ATOMS: atom_id res chain seq x y z
N MET A 1 13.20 10.25 -1.52
CA MET A 1 12.35 9.07 -1.18
C MET A 1 11.72 8.45 -2.42
N LEU A 2 11.00 9.22 -3.27
CA LEU A 2 10.33 8.68 -4.45
C LEU A 2 11.24 7.92 -5.43
N GLU A 3 12.45 8.44 -5.70
CA GLU A 3 13.44 7.73 -6.53
C GLU A 3 13.84 6.37 -5.95
N ALA A 4 14.00 6.29 -4.63
CA ALA A 4 14.35 5.02 -3.96
C ALA A 4 13.21 4.00 -4.12
N ILE A 5 11.96 4.44 -3.96
CA ILE A 5 10.79 3.60 -4.24
C ILE A 5 10.81 3.14 -5.71
N CYS A 6 11.06 4.03 -6.67
CA CYS A 6 11.11 3.66 -8.09
C CYS A 6 12.24 2.69 -8.42
N LYS A 7 13.37 2.73 -7.70
CA LYS A 7 14.47 1.76 -7.83
C LYS A 7 14.12 0.39 -7.24
N HIS A 8 13.35 0.35 -6.16
CA HIS A 8 13.00 -0.87 -5.45
C HIS A 8 11.71 -1.53 -5.97
N TRP A 9 10.82 -0.76 -6.60
CA TRP A 9 9.55 -1.19 -7.14
C TRP A 9 9.51 -1.05 -8.66
N GLU A 10 9.75 -2.16 -9.35
CA GLU A 10 9.76 -2.20 -10.82
C GLU A 10 8.35 -2.07 -11.42
N GLY A 11 7.30 -2.40 -10.66
CA GLY A 11 5.91 -2.36 -11.11
C GLY A 11 5.35 -0.94 -11.35
N PRO A 12 4.14 -0.83 -11.91
CA PRO A 12 3.47 0.47 -12.09
C PRO A 12 3.20 1.18 -10.75
N ILE A 13 3.20 2.51 -10.77
CA ILE A 13 2.91 3.36 -9.61
C ILE A 13 1.85 4.39 -10.01
N SER A 14 0.81 4.55 -9.18
CA SER A 14 -0.09 5.71 -9.21
C SER A 14 0.16 6.52 -7.95
N LEU A 15 0.74 7.72 -8.11
CA LEU A 15 1.17 8.58 -7.01
C LEU A 15 0.27 9.81 -6.93
N ALA A 16 -0.48 9.96 -5.84
CA ALA A 16 -1.21 11.17 -5.53
C ALA A 16 -0.39 12.12 -4.65
N LEU A 17 -0.32 13.39 -5.02
CA LEU A 17 0.48 14.43 -4.35
C LEU A 17 -0.43 15.59 -3.97
N TYR A 18 -0.31 16.07 -2.74
CA TYR A 18 -1.08 17.20 -2.23
C TYR A 18 -0.23 18.46 -2.16
N LEU A 19 -0.32 19.31 -3.19
CA LEU A 19 0.64 20.40 -3.44
C LEU A 19 -0.07 21.73 -3.70
N SER A 20 0.53 22.84 -3.30
CA SER A 20 0.20 24.17 -3.82
C SER A 20 0.75 24.36 -5.24
N ASP A 21 0.37 25.43 -5.93
CA ASP A 21 0.91 25.76 -7.26
C ASP A 21 2.44 25.85 -7.29
N ALA A 22 3.03 26.49 -6.28
CA ALA A 22 4.48 26.63 -6.17
C ALA A 22 5.17 25.27 -5.99
N GLU A 23 4.61 24.41 -5.14
CA GLU A 23 5.12 23.05 -4.89
C GLU A 23 4.93 22.14 -6.11
N ALA A 24 3.83 22.28 -6.85
CA ALA A 24 3.59 21.55 -8.09
C ALA A 24 4.65 21.89 -9.15
N GLN A 25 4.97 23.17 -9.31
CA GLN A 25 6.04 23.62 -10.22
C GLN A 25 7.42 23.13 -9.77
N GLN A 26 7.68 23.12 -8.46
CA GLN A 26 8.91 22.55 -7.91
C GLN A 26 9.00 21.04 -8.15
N PHE A 27 7.91 20.32 -7.95
CA PHE A 27 7.83 18.88 -8.18
C PHE A 27 8.05 18.55 -9.66
N LEU A 28 7.47 19.33 -10.58
CA LEU A 28 7.68 19.13 -12.02
C LEU A 28 9.16 19.24 -12.39
N ARG A 29 9.85 20.28 -11.91
CA ARG A 29 11.31 20.44 -12.12
C ARG A 29 12.10 19.30 -11.51
N TYR A 30 11.74 18.85 -10.31
CA TYR A 30 12.36 17.70 -9.66
C TYR A 30 12.19 16.42 -10.48
N ALA A 31 10.97 16.12 -10.93
CA ALA A 31 10.67 14.93 -11.72
C ALA A 31 11.41 14.95 -13.07
N GLN A 32 11.47 16.11 -13.74
CA GLN A 32 12.17 16.29 -15.00
C GLN A 32 13.70 16.23 -14.87
N GLY A 33 14.25 16.66 -13.74
CA GLY A 33 15.69 16.63 -13.47
C GLY A 33 16.19 15.27 -12.97
N SER A 34 15.31 14.35 -12.62
CA SER A 34 15.68 13.04 -12.07
C SER A 34 15.76 11.98 -13.16
N GLU A 35 16.96 11.48 -13.44
CA GLU A 35 17.17 10.40 -14.43
C GLU A 35 16.34 9.15 -14.11
N VAL A 36 16.18 8.84 -12.81
CA VAL A 36 15.42 7.69 -12.34
C VAL A 36 13.93 7.85 -12.64
N LEU A 37 13.36 9.04 -12.42
CA LEU A 37 11.94 9.27 -12.67
C LEU A 37 11.66 9.43 -14.16
N MET A 38 12.55 10.09 -14.90
CA MET A 38 12.43 10.28 -16.35
C MET A 38 12.56 8.97 -17.14
N SER A 39 13.33 8.01 -16.65
CA SER A 39 13.45 6.68 -17.29
C SER A 39 12.24 5.77 -17.06
N ARG A 40 11.30 6.16 -16.18
CA ARG A 40 10.16 5.32 -15.77
C ARG A 40 8.87 5.72 -16.48
N GLY A 41 8.51 4.96 -17.52
CA GLY A 41 7.26 5.17 -18.28
C GLY A 41 5.97 4.65 -17.61
N ASN A 42 6.06 4.07 -16.41
CA ASN A 42 4.95 3.43 -15.71
C ASN A 42 4.65 4.06 -14.33
N VAL A 43 4.97 5.34 -14.17
CA VAL A 43 4.67 6.13 -12.97
C VAL A 43 3.69 7.25 -13.34
N GLY A 44 2.47 7.16 -12.83
CA GLY A 44 1.45 8.20 -12.95
C GLY A 44 1.54 9.18 -11.78
N TYR A 45 1.53 10.48 -12.08
CA TYR A 45 1.53 11.55 -11.09
C TYR A 45 0.17 12.26 -11.10
N HIS A 46 -0.47 12.34 -9.93
CA HIS A 46 -1.79 12.95 -9.77
C HIS A 46 -1.70 14.09 -8.75
N ILE A 47 -1.68 15.33 -9.24
CA ILE A 47 -1.60 16.51 -8.38
C ILE A 47 -3.01 16.86 -7.91
N VAL A 48 -3.19 16.87 -6.59
CA VAL A 48 -4.38 17.39 -5.90
C VAL A 48 -3.96 18.71 -5.27
N TYR A 49 -4.57 19.80 -5.71
CA TYR A 49 -4.21 21.12 -5.22
C TYR A 49 -4.64 21.31 -3.77
N LYS A 50 -3.79 21.98 -2.98
CA LYS A 50 -4.05 22.26 -1.56
C LYS A 50 -5.31 23.10 -1.40
N GLU A 51 -6.27 22.58 -0.64
CA GLU A 51 -7.54 23.22 -0.30
C GLU A 51 -7.96 22.90 1.13
N GLY A 52 -8.35 23.92 1.90
CA GLY A 52 -8.79 23.76 3.29
C GLY A 52 -7.65 23.57 4.30
N GLN A 53 -8.03 23.34 5.55
CA GLN A 53 -7.08 23.32 6.69
C GLN A 53 -6.48 21.94 6.99
N PHE A 54 -7.14 20.86 6.58
CA PHE A 54 -6.75 19.50 6.95
C PHE A 54 -6.13 18.74 5.78
N TYR A 55 -5.20 17.82 6.09
CA TYR A 55 -4.61 16.94 5.09
C TYR A 55 -5.61 15.84 4.66
N PRO A 56 -6.05 15.79 3.40
CA PRO A 56 -7.15 14.94 2.96
C PRO A 56 -6.63 13.55 2.54
N VAL A 57 -6.04 12.80 3.48
CA VAL A 57 -5.34 11.54 3.18
C VAL A 57 -6.17 10.53 2.40
N ASN A 58 -7.46 10.36 2.74
CA ASN A 58 -8.33 9.41 2.06
C ASN A 58 -8.75 9.87 0.66
N LEU A 59 -8.85 11.19 0.42
CA LEU A 59 -9.03 11.71 -0.94
C LEU A 59 -7.82 11.35 -1.81
N LEU A 60 -6.60 11.54 -1.30
CA LEU A 60 -5.38 11.22 -2.04
C LEU A 60 -5.30 9.72 -2.37
N ARG A 61 -5.64 8.85 -1.40
CA ARG A 61 -5.72 7.40 -1.64
C ARG A 61 -6.73 7.07 -2.73
N ASN A 62 -7.94 7.65 -2.68
CA ASN A 62 -8.95 7.39 -3.70
C ASN A 62 -8.52 7.91 -5.08
N VAL A 63 -7.87 9.08 -5.15
CA VAL A 63 -7.30 9.60 -6.40
C VAL A 63 -6.29 8.62 -6.99
N ALA A 64 -5.37 8.08 -6.19
CA ALA A 64 -4.43 7.07 -6.65
C ALA A 64 -5.14 5.76 -7.08
N MET A 65 -6.07 5.25 -6.26
CA MET A 65 -6.81 4.01 -6.54
C MET A 65 -7.58 4.06 -7.86
N ARG A 66 -8.25 5.18 -8.17
CA ARG A 66 -9.01 5.35 -9.41
C ARG A 66 -8.16 5.32 -10.68
N HIS A 67 -6.88 5.66 -10.57
CA HIS A 67 -5.94 5.68 -11.70
C HIS A 67 -5.08 4.41 -11.79
N VAL A 68 -5.32 3.42 -10.92
CA VAL A 68 -4.69 2.11 -11.04
C VAL A 68 -5.23 1.40 -12.28
N ASN A 69 -4.32 0.88 -13.11
CA ASN A 69 -4.64 0.11 -14.32
C ASN A 69 -4.25 -1.38 -14.23
N THR A 70 -3.82 -1.86 -13.05
CA THR A 70 -3.53 -3.28 -12.76
C THR A 70 -4.69 -3.97 -12.00
N PRO A 71 -4.95 -5.28 -12.14
CA PRO A 71 -6.06 -5.95 -11.46
C PRO A 71 -5.98 -5.92 -9.92
N TYR A 72 -4.75 -5.81 -9.41
CA TYR A 72 -4.44 -5.69 -7.99
C TYR A 72 -3.61 -4.43 -7.75
N MET A 73 -3.72 -3.88 -6.55
CA MET A 73 -2.96 -2.72 -6.09
C MET A 73 -2.38 -2.98 -4.72
N PHE A 74 -1.11 -2.57 -4.54
CA PHE A 74 -0.45 -2.53 -3.25
C PHE A 74 -0.53 -1.10 -2.72
N LEU A 75 -1.23 -0.90 -1.60
CA LEU A 75 -1.44 0.42 -1.01
C LEU A 75 -0.29 0.72 -0.05
N SER A 76 0.52 1.72 -0.41
CA SER A 76 1.75 2.09 0.28
C SER A 76 1.77 3.59 0.56
N ASP A 77 2.23 3.96 1.75
CA ASP A 77 2.57 5.36 2.04
C ASP A 77 3.96 5.67 1.46
N ILE A 78 4.31 6.96 1.33
CA ILE A 78 5.56 7.41 0.70
C ILE A 78 6.82 7.11 1.53
N ASP A 79 6.65 6.79 2.81
CA ASP A 79 7.74 6.42 3.74
C ASP A 79 7.95 4.91 3.83
N PHE A 80 7.14 4.10 3.15
CA PHE A 80 7.36 2.66 3.01
C PHE A 80 8.31 2.40 1.83
N LEU A 81 9.49 1.85 2.12
CA LEU A 81 10.46 1.45 1.11
C LEU A 81 10.33 -0.06 0.84
N PRO A 82 9.84 -0.48 -0.34
CA PRO A 82 9.75 -1.91 -0.69
C PRO A 82 11.12 -2.58 -0.67
N MET A 83 11.17 -3.86 -0.30
CA MET A 83 12.38 -4.66 -0.55
C MET A 83 12.51 -4.99 -2.05
N TYR A 84 13.75 -5.14 -2.52
CA TYR A 84 14.01 -5.58 -3.89
C TYR A 84 13.30 -6.90 -4.21
N GLY A 85 12.63 -6.95 -5.36
CA GLY A 85 11.89 -8.11 -5.82
C GLY A 85 10.54 -8.36 -5.14
N LEU A 86 10.06 -7.44 -4.29
CA LEU A 86 8.71 -7.53 -3.70
C LEU A 86 7.63 -7.55 -4.78
N TYR A 87 7.76 -6.72 -5.82
CA TYR A 87 6.81 -6.68 -6.94
C TYR A 87 6.63 -8.06 -7.59
N GLU A 88 7.73 -8.69 -7.99
CA GLU A 88 7.72 -10.03 -8.60
C GLU A 88 7.21 -11.10 -7.64
N TYR A 89 7.52 -10.98 -6.35
CA TYR A 89 6.97 -11.90 -5.35
C TYR A 89 5.45 -11.79 -5.25
N LEU A 90 4.91 -10.58 -5.15
CA LEU A 90 3.47 -10.34 -5.07
C LEU A 90 2.76 -10.84 -6.33
N ARG A 91 3.35 -10.58 -7.51
CA ARG A 91 2.85 -11.09 -8.79
C ARG A 91 2.77 -12.62 -8.81
N LYS A 92 3.80 -13.32 -8.33
CA LYS A 92 3.79 -14.80 -8.21
C LYS A 92 2.74 -15.28 -7.20
N SER A 93 2.58 -14.56 -6.09
CA SER A 93 1.61 -14.89 -5.04
C SER A 93 0.17 -14.81 -5.53
N VAL A 94 -0.16 -13.87 -6.42
CA VAL A 94 -1.49 -13.78 -7.06
C VAL A 94 -1.87 -15.09 -7.74
N VAL A 95 -0.93 -15.70 -8.46
CA VAL A 95 -1.14 -16.98 -9.18
C VAL A 95 -1.17 -18.15 -8.20
N GLN A 96 -0.17 -18.24 -7.31
CA GLN A 96 -0.06 -19.33 -6.33
C GLN A 96 -1.31 -19.46 -5.45
N LEU A 97 -1.92 -18.33 -5.12
CA LEU A 97 -3.06 -18.26 -4.20
C LEU A 97 -4.40 -18.18 -4.93
N ASP A 98 -4.43 -18.32 -6.26
CA ASP A 98 -5.65 -18.23 -7.07
C ASP A 98 -6.52 -17.00 -6.70
N MET A 99 -5.88 -15.83 -6.61
CA MET A 99 -6.56 -14.60 -6.21
C MET A 99 -7.55 -14.09 -7.27
N ALA A 100 -7.52 -14.64 -8.49
CA ALA A 100 -8.46 -14.28 -9.55
C ALA A 100 -9.87 -14.81 -9.23
N ASN A 101 -9.95 -16.01 -8.66
CA ASN A 101 -11.21 -16.70 -8.38
C ASN A 101 -11.67 -16.58 -6.92
N ALA A 102 -10.84 -16.00 -6.05
CA ALA A 102 -11.16 -15.83 -4.64
C ALA A 102 -10.94 -14.38 -4.17
N LYS A 103 -11.89 -13.86 -3.38
CA LYS A 103 -11.71 -12.57 -2.69
C LYS A 103 -10.66 -12.74 -1.58
N LYS A 104 -9.44 -12.31 -1.85
CA LYS A 104 -8.28 -12.39 -0.94
C LYS A 104 -7.55 -11.05 -0.93
N ALA A 105 -6.89 -10.76 0.19
CA ALA A 105 -5.91 -9.69 0.31
C ALA A 105 -4.56 -10.30 0.70
N LEU A 106 -3.44 -9.69 0.31
CA LEU A 106 -2.11 -10.07 0.84
C LEU A 106 -1.67 -9.02 1.83
N VAL A 107 -1.17 -9.43 2.98
CA VAL A 107 -0.51 -8.50 3.91
C VAL A 107 0.97 -8.49 3.58
N VAL A 108 1.53 -7.28 3.53
CA VAL A 108 2.94 -7.03 3.40
C VAL A 108 3.41 -6.43 4.73
N PRO A 109 4.25 -7.13 5.49
CA PRO A 109 4.75 -6.57 6.74
C PRO A 109 5.80 -5.50 6.44
N ALA A 110 5.75 -4.41 7.20
CA ALA A 110 6.79 -3.39 7.23
C ALA A 110 7.76 -3.68 8.38
N PHE A 111 9.05 -3.56 8.14
CA PHE A 111 10.04 -3.49 9.20
C PHE A 111 10.42 -2.05 9.46
N GLU A 112 10.71 -1.75 10.73
CA GLU A 112 11.25 -0.46 11.15
C GLU A 112 10.31 0.73 10.92
N THR A 113 9.02 0.57 11.20
CA THR A 113 8.25 1.75 11.60
C THR A 113 8.62 2.04 13.05
N LEU A 114 9.24 3.20 13.33
CA LEU A 114 9.51 3.75 14.68
C LEU A 114 8.28 3.73 15.62
N ARG A 115 7.10 3.38 15.10
CA ARG A 115 5.81 3.28 15.76
C ARG A 115 5.38 1.87 16.16
N TYR A 116 6.17 0.82 15.92
CA TYR A 116 5.85 -0.54 16.44
C TYR A 116 5.61 -0.52 17.95
N HIS A 117 6.39 0.29 18.69
CA HIS A 117 6.24 0.45 20.13
C HIS A 117 5.05 1.33 20.54
N VAL A 118 4.50 2.12 19.61
CA VAL A 118 3.43 3.10 19.86
C VAL A 118 2.05 2.50 19.57
N TRP A 119 1.93 1.56 18.63
CA TRP A 119 0.65 0.93 18.25
C TRP A 119 0.78 -0.59 18.06
N THR A 120 1.02 -1.29 19.18
CA THR A 120 1.22 -2.75 19.18
C THR A 120 0.01 -3.53 18.64
N LYS A 121 -1.22 -3.07 18.93
CA LYS A 121 -2.45 -3.73 18.49
C LYS A 121 -2.60 -3.79 16.97
N GLY A 122 -2.23 -2.72 16.25
CA GLY A 122 -2.37 -2.70 14.79
C GLY A 122 -1.40 -3.59 14.02
N HIS A 123 -0.45 -4.22 14.71
CA HIS A 123 0.45 -5.21 14.14
C HIS A 123 0.31 -6.60 14.77
N ALA A 124 -0.43 -6.72 15.89
CA ALA A 124 -0.53 -7.95 16.68
C ALA A 124 -0.97 -9.18 15.87
N PRO A 125 -1.90 -9.07 14.89
CA PRO A 125 -2.26 -10.21 14.06
C PRO A 125 -1.12 -10.77 13.19
N THR A 126 -0.06 -10.00 12.95
CA THR A 126 1.08 -10.44 12.16
C THR A 126 2.05 -11.25 13.02
N ASN A 127 2.09 -12.57 12.81
CA ASN A 127 3.08 -13.44 13.47
C ASN A 127 4.49 -13.26 12.88
N PHE A 128 5.23 -12.24 13.33
CA PHE A 128 6.57 -11.94 12.83
C PHE A 128 7.58 -13.09 13.00
N ALA A 129 7.45 -13.92 14.04
CA ALA A 129 8.34 -15.06 14.24
C ALA A 129 8.17 -16.11 13.12
N LYS A 130 6.92 -16.42 12.76
CA LYS A 130 6.59 -17.29 11.63
C LYS A 130 6.96 -16.65 10.29
N TRP A 131 6.63 -15.37 10.13
CA TRP A 131 6.89 -14.66 8.87
C TRP A 131 8.38 -14.58 8.53
N ARG A 132 9.28 -14.37 9.51
CA ARG A 132 10.73 -14.32 9.27
C ARG A 132 11.31 -15.59 8.65
N THR A 133 10.71 -16.75 8.92
CA THR A 133 11.20 -18.06 8.44
C THR A 133 10.32 -18.65 7.34
N ALA A 134 9.17 -18.05 7.05
CA ALA A 134 8.23 -18.53 6.05
C ALA A 134 8.81 -18.42 4.63
N THR A 135 8.67 -19.48 3.85
CA THR A 135 8.99 -19.51 2.40
C THR A 135 7.75 -19.46 1.53
N THR A 136 6.59 -19.75 2.11
CA THR A 136 5.28 -19.66 1.48
C THR A 136 4.39 -18.73 2.28
N PRO A 137 3.44 -18.03 1.63
CA PRO A 137 2.54 -17.18 2.37
C PRO A 137 1.66 -17.98 3.35
N TYR A 138 1.26 -17.37 4.45
CA TYR A 138 0.40 -18.01 5.46
C TYR A 138 -0.75 -17.11 5.90
N ARG A 139 -1.85 -17.74 6.32
CA ARG A 139 -3.08 -17.10 6.81
C ARG A 139 -2.86 -16.26 8.07
N VAL A 140 -3.28 -15.00 8.01
CA VAL A 140 -3.50 -14.11 9.17
C VAL A 140 -4.99 -14.02 9.45
N GLN A 141 -5.37 -14.10 10.72
CA GLN A 141 -6.72 -13.82 11.20
C GLN A 141 -6.81 -12.33 11.55
N TRP A 142 -7.81 -11.63 11.04
CA TRP A 142 -8.02 -10.22 11.37
C TRP A 142 -8.44 -10.04 12.83
N GLU A 143 -8.04 -8.93 13.43
CA GLU A 143 -8.48 -8.47 14.75
C GLU A 143 -8.75 -6.96 14.70
N SER A 144 -9.55 -6.46 15.65
CA SER A 144 -9.79 -5.03 15.81
C SER A 144 -8.46 -4.25 15.89
N ASP A 145 -8.46 -3.02 15.35
CA ASP A 145 -7.29 -2.13 15.27
C ASP A 145 -6.19 -2.55 14.27
N PHE A 146 -6.34 -3.69 13.57
CA PHE A 146 -5.35 -4.18 12.62
C PHE A 146 -5.13 -3.18 11.46
N GLU A 147 -3.87 -2.74 11.30
CA GLU A 147 -3.48 -1.70 10.35
C GLU A 147 -2.31 -2.15 9.44
N PRO A 148 -2.48 -3.20 8.63
CA PRO A 148 -1.42 -3.69 7.75
C PRO A 148 -1.25 -2.84 6.47
N TYR A 149 -0.10 -2.99 5.83
CA TYR A 149 0.01 -2.72 4.39
C TYR A 149 -0.55 -3.91 3.62
N VAL A 150 -1.41 -3.63 2.64
CA VAL A 150 -2.15 -4.67 1.93
C VAL A 150 -2.05 -4.52 0.42
N MET A 151 -2.02 -5.67 -0.26
CA MET A 151 -2.35 -5.77 -1.66
C MET A 151 -3.77 -6.31 -1.80
N VAL A 152 -4.62 -5.58 -2.51
CA VAL A 152 -6.04 -5.87 -2.71
C VAL A 152 -6.41 -5.81 -4.19
N ARG A 153 -7.58 -6.32 -4.57
CA ARG A 153 -8.12 -6.12 -5.93
C ARG A 153 -8.46 -4.65 -6.16
N ARG A 154 -8.37 -4.18 -7.41
CA ARG A 154 -8.66 -2.78 -7.76
C ARG A 154 -10.10 -2.36 -7.44
N ASP A 155 -11.05 -3.28 -7.54
CA ASP A 155 -12.47 -3.06 -7.24
C ASP A 155 -12.80 -3.06 -5.74
N SER A 156 -11.77 -2.98 -4.88
CA SER A 156 -11.97 -2.80 -3.45
C SER A 156 -12.63 -1.45 -3.12
N PRO A 157 -13.36 -1.35 -2.00
CA PRO A 157 -13.98 -0.10 -1.57
C PRO A 157 -12.99 1.05 -1.45
N GLU A 158 -13.45 2.24 -1.80
CA GLU A 158 -12.74 3.49 -1.57
C GLU A 158 -12.65 3.83 -0.07
N TYR A 159 -11.67 4.65 0.30
CA TYR A 159 -11.57 5.18 1.65
C TYR A 159 -12.67 6.22 1.92
N ASP A 160 -13.27 6.19 3.11
CA ASP A 160 -14.26 7.19 3.54
C ASP A 160 -13.58 8.55 3.74
N ARG A 161 -13.99 9.52 2.91
CA ARG A 161 -13.41 10.86 2.84
C ARG A 161 -13.74 11.74 4.05
N ARG A 162 -14.67 11.33 4.92
CA ARG A 162 -14.99 12.04 6.17
C ARG A 162 -13.87 11.94 7.19
N PHE A 163 -13.05 10.88 7.11
CA PHE A 163 -11.84 10.78 7.92
C PHE A 163 -10.72 11.60 7.27
N VAL A 164 -10.25 12.60 8.01
CA VAL A 164 -9.19 13.53 7.63
C VAL A 164 -8.11 13.55 8.70
N GLY A 165 -6.89 13.96 8.36
CA GLY A 165 -5.79 14.00 9.31
C GLY A 165 -5.24 12.62 9.68
N PHE A 166 -4.80 12.46 10.93
CA PHE A 166 -4.02 11.29 11.38
C PHE A 166 -4.85 10.29 12.21
N GLY A 167 -4.59 8.99 12.00
CA GLY A 167 -5.17 7.89 12.78
C GLY A 167 -6.49 7.34 12.21
N TRP A 168 -6.79 6.06 12.48
CA TRP A 168 -8.01 5.32 12.13
C TRP A 168 -8.39 5.20 10.64
N ASN A 169 -7.76 5.96 9.74
CA ASN A 169 -8.05 5.97 8.31
C ASN A 169 -7.88 4.59 7.66
N LYS A 170 -6.73 3.93 7.89
CA LYS A 170 -6.48 2.60 7.34
C LYS A 170 -7.26 1.53 8.08
N VAL A 171 -7.40 1.64 9.41
CA VAL A 171 -8.19 0.69 10.23
C VAL A 171 -9.64 0.62 9.73
N ALA A 172 -10.30 1.77 9.52
CA ALA A 172 -11.67 1.82 9.01
C ALA A 172 -11.79 1.18 7.61
N HIS A 173 -10.80 1.40 6.74
CA HIS A 173 -10.75 0.78 5.41
C HIS A 173 -10.55 -0.75 5.50
N ILE A 174 -9.68 -1.20 6.39
CA ILE A 174 -9.43 -2.64 6.61
C ILE A 174 -10.68 -3.32 7.21
N MET A 175 -11.42 -2.65 8.09
CA MET A 175 -12.71 -3.12 8.59
C MET A 175 -13.75 -3.28 7.46
N GLU A 176 -13.85 -2.29 6.57
CA GLU A 176 -14.74 -2.37 5.41
C GLU A 176 -14.34 -3.49 4.44
N LEU A 177 -13.04 -3.66 4.22
CA LEU A 177 -12.50 -4.77 3.42
C LEU A 177 -12.88 -6.13 4.03
N ASP A 178 -12.79 -6.31 5.35
CA ASP A 178 -13.22 -7.54 6.01
C ASP A 178 -14.72 -7.79 5.81
N ALA A 179 -15.55 -6.76 5.97
CA ALA A 179 -17.00 -6.87 5.84
C ALA A 179 -17.46 -7.27 4.41
N GLN A 180 -16.82 -6.74 3.37
CA GLN A 180 -17.17 -7.03 1.96
C GLN A 180 -16.58 -8.33 1.41
N VAL A 181 -15.54 -8.84 2.07
CA VAL A 181 -14.97 -10.17 1.81
C VAL A 181 -15.76 -11.16 2.68
N SER A 182 -17.05 -11.36 2.35
CA SER A 182 -17.87 -12.38 2.99
C SER A 182 -17.13 -13.73 2.95
N CYS A 183 -16.91 -14.31 4.13
CA CYS A 183 -16.10 -15.48 4.41
C CYS A 183 -14.60 -15.20 4.64
N SER A 184 -14.33 -14.59 5.81
CA SER A 184 -13.04 -14.51 6.48
C SER A 184 -11.94 -13.72 5.75
N ILE A 185 -11.35 -12.73 6.44
CA ILE A 185 -9.89 -12.55 6.43
C ILE A 185 -9.28 -13.85 6.98
N GLY A 186 -9.27 -14.82 6.09
CA GLY A 186 -8.88 -16.18 6.30
C GLY A 186 -7.92 -16.66 5.23
N ASN A 187 -7.55 -15.77 4.32
CA ASN A 187 -6.54 -16.01 3.32
C ASN A 187 -5.71 -14.74 3.12
N VAL A 188 -5.49 -13.98 4.20
CA VAL A 188 -4.42 -12.99 4.21
C VAL A 188 -3.12 -13.73 4.24
N HIS A 189 -2.43 -13.69 3.11
CA HIS A 189 -1.20 -14.43 2.89
C HIS A 189 -0.02 -13.46 2.97
N LEU A 190 0.82 -13.68 3.98
CA LEU A 190 1.99 -12.85 4.22
C LEU A 190 3.14 -13.22 3.27
N SER A 191 3.53 -12.27 2.43
CA SER A 191 4.67 -12.42 1.50
C SER A 191 6.00 -12.35 2.25
N ALA A 192 6.78 -13.44 2.25
CA ALA A 192 8.11 -13.51 2.86
C ALA A 192 9.16 -13.90 1.81
N LYS A 193 10.28 -13.17 1.74
CA LYS A 193 11.45 -13.57 0.95
C LYS A 193 12.69 -13.55 1.83
N ARG A 194 13.28 -14.73 2.04
CA ARG A 194 14.63 -14.90 2.58
C ARG A 194 15.61 -14.37 1.52
N LEU A 195 16.35 -13.31 1.84
CA LEU A 195 17.61 -13.01 1.16
C LEU A 195 18.69 -13.64 2.03
N GLY A 196 19.30 -14.71 1.49
CA GLY A 196 20.62 -15.13 1.93
C GLY A 196 21.66 -14.16 1.37
#